data_AF-F0ZCW1-F1
#
_entry.id   AF-F0ZCW1-F1
#
_cell.length_a   1.000
_cell.length_b   1.000
_cell.length_c   1.000
_cell.angle_alpha   90.00
_cell.angle_beta   90.00
_cell.angle_gamma   90.00
#
_symmetry.space_group_name_H-M   'P 1'
#
loop_
_entity.id
_entity.type
_entity.pdbx_description
1 polymer ?
#
loop_
_entity_poly.entity_id
_entity_poly.type
_entity_poly.pdbx_seq_one_letter_code
_entity_poly.pdbx_strand_id
1 'polypeptide(L)'
;SFFNSLASLTTRAQVMKRAQRGLYGGKDILFGNILSFSNKKTRRDWKPNVHNKTYHSNLLGTDIRVRVTSYVIRCIDKAGSFDNYIVQTKDKDLQSELGSELKVAMKNVLKSKAIEILEQEAKQEQE
;
A
#
# COMPACT_ATOMS: atom_id res chain seq x y z
N SER A 1 10.53 -27.05 19.51
CA SER A 1 9.14 -26.94 19.04
C SER A 1 8.48 -25.72 19.67
N PHE A 2 8.82 -24.52 19.20
CA PHE A 2 8.33 -23.28 19.80
C PHE A 2 8.27 -22.20 18.71
N PHE A 3 7.10 -21.57 18.60
CA PHE A 3 6.81 -20.35 17.80
C PHE A 3 6.69 -20.50 16.28
N ASN A 4 5.80 -21.38 15.81
CA ASN A 4 4.93 -20.96 14.70
C ASN A 4 3.74 -20.22 15.30
N SER A 5 3.98 -18.94 15.57
CA SER A 5 3.00 -17.98 16.04
C SER A 5 1.80 -17.98 15.10
N LEU A 6 0.66 -18.38 15.64
CA LEU A 6 -0.67 -18.36 15.03
C LEU A 6 -1.18 -16.92 14.81
N ALA A 7 -0.29 -15.95 14.55
CA ALA A 7 -0.61 -14.54 14.39
C ALA A 7 -0.64 -14.14 12.90
N SER A 8 -1.47 -14.83 12.10
CA SER A 8 -2.16 -14.23 10.94
C SER A 8 -3.22 -15.18 10.36
N LEU A 9 -4.09 -15.71 11.23
CA LEU A 9 -5.46 -16.02 10.82
C LEU A 9 -6.30 -14.73 10.77
N THR A 10 -5.67 -13.58 10.53
CA THR A 10 -6.34 -12.33 10.18
C THR A 10 -7.08 -12.58 8.88
N THR A 11 -8.40 -12.53 8.98
CA THR A 11 -9.37 -12.66 7.90
C THR A 11 -8.86 -11.91 6.68
N ARG A 12 -8.26 -12.63 5.72
CA ARG A 12 -7.80 -12.02 4.47
C ARG A 12 -9.03 -11.39 3.84
N ALA A 13 -9.06 -10.06 3.74
CA ALA A 13 -10.05 -9.42 2.88
C ALA A 13 -9.95 -10.12 1.52
N GLN A 14 -11.07 -10.64 1.03
CA GLN A 14 -11.16 -11.44 -0.18
C GLN A 14 -10.88 -10.55 -1.40
N VAL A 15 -9.62 -10.15 -1.55
CA VAL A 15 -9.13 -9.21 -2.56
C VAL A 15 -8.30 -10.00 -3.57
N MET A 16 -8.34 -9.60 -4.84
CA MET A 16 -7.53 -10.26 -5.88
C MET A 16 -6.04 -10.39 -5.51
N LYS A 17 -5.43 -11.55 -5.82
CA LYS A 17 -4.00 -11.82 -5.58
C LYS A 17 -3.05 -10.81 -6.22
N ARG A 18 -3.50 -10.14 -7.29
CA ARG A 18 -2.73 -9.11 -7.98
C ARG A 18 -2.65 -7.81 -7.19
N ALA A 19 -3.68 -7.48 -6.43
CA ALA A 19 -3.72 -6.29 -5.60
C ALA A 19 -2.82 -6.41 -4.36
N GLN A 20 -2.56 -7.63 -3.89
CA GLN A 20 -1.59 -7.87 -2.80
C GLN A 20 -0.15 -7.53 -3.20
N ARG A 21 0.20 -7.69 -4.49
CA ARG A 21 1.54 -7.38 -5.04
C ARG A 21 1.69 -5.95 -5.56
N GLY A 22 0.65 -5.11 -5.42
CA GLY A 22 0.65 -3.74 -5.94
C GLY A 22 -0.16 -2.83 -5.04
N LEU A 23 -0.43 -1.60 -5.47
CA LEU A 23 -1.21 -0.65 -4.70
C LEU A 23 -2.52 -0.35 -5.44
N TYR A 24 -3.60 -0.94 -4.95
CA TYR A 24 -4.92 -0.85 -5.59
C TYR A 24 -5.88 0.08 -4.83
N GLY A 25 -5.57 0.43 -3.57
CA GLY A 25 -6.38 1.33 -2.75
C GLY A 25 -7.81 0.83 -2.58
N GLY A 26 -7.94 -0.47 -2.31
CA GLY A 26 -9.21 -1.18 -2.17
C GLY A 26 -10.04 -1.35 -3.44
N LYS A 27 -9.48 -1.06 -4.63
CA LYS A 27 -10.15 -1.34 -5.91
C LYS A 27 -9.98 -2.81 -6.28
N ASP A 28 -11.10 -3.52 -6.47
CA ASP A 28 -11.12 -4.90 -6.96
C ASP A 28 -11.85 -5.05 -8.31
N ILE A 29 -11.78 -6.24 -8.91
CA ILE A 29 -12.56 -6.62 -10.08
C ILE A 29 -14.02 -6.73 -9.66
N LEU A 30 -14.89 -6.02 -10.37
CA LEU A 30 -16.33 -6.16 -10.20
C LEU A 30 -16.85 -7.19 -11.20
N PHE A 31 -17.71 -8.09 -10.73
CA PHE A 31 -18.37 -9.10 -11.55
C PHE A 31 -19.86 -8.78 -11.66
N GLY A 32 -20.44 -8.94 -12.85
CA GLY A 32 -21.87 -8.74 -13.06
C GLY A 32 -22.31 -9.16 -14.44
N ASN A 33 -23.39 -8.54 -14.93
CA ASN A 33 -23.99 -8.84 -16.22
C ASN A 33 -24.22 -7.56 -17.02
N ILE A 34 -24.08 -7.64 -18.34
CA ILE A 34 -24.70 -6.70 -19.26
C ILE A 34 -26.12 -7.17 -19.54
N LEU A 35 -27.07 -6.24 -19.57
CA LEU A 35 -28.45 -6.46 -19.96
C LEU A 35 -28.67 -5.97 -21.39
N SER A 36 -29.29 -6.80 -22.22
CA SER A 36 -29.81 -6.37 -23.52
C SER A 36 -31.22 -5.78 -23.39
N PHE A 37 -31.71 -5.13 -24.45
CA PHE A 37 -33.08 -4.62 -24.52
C PHE A 37 -34.15 -5.70 -24.27
N SER A 38 -33.86 -6.96 -24.65
CA SER A 38 -34.73 -8.11 -24.38
C SER A 38 -34.47 -8.77 -23.02
N ASN A 39 -33.80 -8.08 -22.09
CA ASN A 39 -33.41 -8.55 -20.76
C ASN A 39 -32.54 -9.83 -20.73
N LYS A 40 -31.92 -10.22 -21.86
CA LYS A 40 -30.90 -11.28 -21.85
C LYS A 40 -29.68 -10.79 -21.07
N LYS A 41 -29.18 -11.66 -20.16
CA LYS A 41 -28.05 -11.40 -19.27
C LYS A 41 -26.78 -12.06 -19.82
N THR A 42 -25.75 -11.26 -20.08
CA THR A 42 -24.42 -11.75 -20.47
C THR A 42 -23.41 -11.43 -19.38
N ARG A 43 -22.67 -12.42 -18.90
CA ARG A 43 -21.65 -12.25 -17.86
C ARG A 43 -20.54 -11.30 -18.32
N ARG A 44 -20.14 -10.37 -17.46
CA ARG A 44 -19.04 -9.43 -17.69
C ARG A 44 -18.29 -9.12 -16.41
N ASP A 45 -16.99 -8.86 -16.55
CA ASP A 45 -16.11 -8.31 -15.53
C ASP A 45 -15.69 -6.86 -15.86
N TRP A 46 -15.52 -6.03 -14.82
CA TRP A 46 -14.96 -4.69 -14.93
C TRP A 46 -13.68 -4.62 -14.11
N LYS A 47 -12.56 -4.39 -14.82
CA LYS A 47 -11.22 -4.36 -14.24
C LYS A 47 -10.84 -2.92 -13.87
N PRO A 48 -10.09 -2.71 -12.76
CA PRO A 48 -9.56 -1.40 -12.45
C PRO A 48 -8.49 -0.97 -13.47
N ASN A 49 -8.35 0.34 -13.65
CA ASN A 49 -7.32 0.92 -14.53
C ASN A 49 -5.96 0.99 -13.81
N VAL A 50 -5.04 0.10 -14.19
CA VAL A 50 -3.75 -0.15 -13.51
C VAL A 50 -2.58 0.21 -14.41
N HIS A 51 -1.63 0.96 -13.85
CA HIS A 51 -0.40 1.42 -14.50
C HIS A 51 0.83 0.88 -13.78
N ASN A 52 1.92 0.65 -14.50
CA ASN A 52 3.22 0.35 -13.90
C ASN A 52 4.00 1.66 -13.76
N LYS A 53 4.33 2.07 -12.54
CA LYS A 53 5.06 3.32 -12.26
C LYS A 53 6.22 3.07 -11.30
N THR A 54 7.26 3.87 -11.45
CA THR A 54 8.39 3.91 -10.52
C THR A 54 8.26 5.16 -9.66
N TYR A 55 8.41 5.01 -8.35
CA TYR A 55 8.47 6.11 -7.39
C TYR A 55 9.80 6.07 -6.65
N HIS A 56 10.43 7.22 -6.48
CA HIS A 56 11.61 7.36 -5.64
C HIS A 56 11.19 7.51 -4.17
N SER A 57 11.76 6.68 -3.29
CA SER A 57 11.55 6.79 -1.84
C SER A 57 12.74 7.49 -1.20
N ASN A 58 12.51 8.67 -0.62
CA ASN A 58 13.54 9.41 0.11
C ASN A 58 13.86 8.74 1.45
N LEU A 59 12.86 8.06 2.06
CA LEU A 59 13.08 7.32 3.30
C LEU A 59 13.97 6.11 3.10
N LEU A 60 13.72 5.33 2.04
CA LEU A 60 14.44 4.09 1.76
C LEU A 60 15.66 4.28 0.84
N GLY A 61 15.81 5.46 0.21
CA GLY A 61 16.91 5.76 -0.70
C GLY A 61 16.90 4.91 -1.99
N THR A 62 15.75 4.38 -2.37
CA THR A 62 15.62 3.43 -3.48
C THR A 62 14.41 3.73 -4.36
N ASP A 63 14.53 3.35 -5.64
CA ASP A 63 13.43 3.42 -6.60
C ASP A 63 12.55 2.17 -6.52
N ILE A 64 11.26 2.38 -6.33
CA ILE A 64 10.28 1.31 -6.15
C ILE A 64 9.36 1.27 -7.37
N ARG A 65 9.46 0.18 -8.15
CA ARG A 65 8.56 -0.08 -9.28
C ARG A 65 7.34 -0.86 -8.81
N VAL A 66 6.16 -0.25 -8.91
CA VAL A 66 4.91 -0.82 -8.42
C VAL A 66 3.77 -0.65 -9.43
N ARG A 67 2.86 -1.64 -9.42
CA ARG A 67 1.58 -1.54 -10.13
C ARG A 67 0.60 -0.73 -9.30
N VAL A 68 0.09 0.35 -9.86
CA VAL A 68 -0.77 1.31 -9.17
C VAL A 68 -2.05 1.57 -9.96
N THR A 69 -3.18 1.63 -9.27
CA THR A 69 -4.43 2.07 -9.90
C THR A 69 -4.42 3.59 -10.11
N SER A 70 -5.11 4.08 -11.15
CA SER A 70 -5.33 5.53 -11.37
C SER A 70 -5.87 6.29 -10.14
N TYR A 71 -6.69 5.63 -9.32
CA TYR A 71 -7.14 6.15 -8.02
C TYR A 71 -5.98 6.38 -7.06
N VAL A 72 -5.10 5.39 -6.90
CA VAL A 72 -3.94 5.47 -6.01
C VAL A 72 -2.95 6.52 -6.48
N ILE A 73 -2.76 6.68 -7.79
CA ILE A 73 -1.94 7.78 -8.34
C ILE A 73 -2.45 9.13 -7.82
N ARG A 74 -3.76 9.41 -7.93
CA ARG A 74 -4.33 10.66 -7.38
C ARG A 74 -4.17 10.78 -5.86
N CYS A 75 -4.25 9.66 -5.12
CA CYS A 75 -4.04 9.68 -3.68
C CYS A 75 -2.59 10.00 -3.31
N ILE A 76 -1.61 9.48 -4.07
CA ILE A 76 -0.20 9.80 -3.92
C ILE A 76 0.02 11.29 -4.18
N ASP A 77 -0.54 11.82 -5.27
CA ASP A 77 -0.44 13.25 -5.61
C ASP A 77 -1.05 14.12 -4.50
N LYS A 78 -2.20 13.73 -3.95
CA LYS A 78 -2.84 14.42 -2.82
C LYS A 78 -2.01 14.37 -1.53
N ALA A 79 -1.30 13.27 -1.30
CA ALA A 79 -0.39 13.13 -0.17
C ALA A 79 0.93 13.90 -0.38
N GLY A 80 1.23 14.31 -1.61
CA GLY A 80 2.45 15.05 -1.98
C GLY A 80 3.68 14.17 -2.21
N SER A 81 3.72 12.95 -1.68
CA SER A 81 4.80 11.98 -1.96
C SER A 81 4.33 10.53 -1.79
N PHE A 82 5.08 9.61 -2.42
CA PHE A 82 4.85 8.17 -2.31
C PHE A 82 5.01 7.69 -0.86
N ASP A 83 6.10 8.10 -0.21
CA ASP A 83 6.40 7.75 1.18
C ASP A 83 5.28 8.23 2.12
N ASN A 84 4.81 9.47 1.92
CA ASN A 84 3.77 10.04 2.75
C ASN A 84 2.43 9.30 2.58
N TYR A 85 2.09 8.92 1.35
CA TYR A 85 0.91 8.09 1.09
C TYR A 85 0.97 6.76 1.85
N ILE A 86 2.09 6.04 1.80
CA ILE A 86 2.24 4.74 2.47
C ILE A 86 2.19 4.87 4.00
N VAL A 87 2.87 5.86 4.56
CA VAL A 87 2.94 6.06 6.02
C VAL A 87 1.59 6.52 6.59
N GLN A 88 0.92 7.46 5.93
CA GLN A 88 -0.35 8.06 6.41
C GLN A 88 -1.57 7.16 6.17
N THR A 89 -1.61 6.41 5.07
CA THR A 89 -2.79 5.60 4.70
C THR A 89 -3.02 4.48 5.71
N LYS A 90 -4.26 4.29 6.16
CA LYS A 90 -4.63 3.21 7.09
C LYS A 90 -4.48 1.85 6.41
N ASP A 91 -4.12 0.82 7.17
CA ASP A 91 -3.89 -0.53 6.62
C ASP A 91 -5.15 -1.12 5.95
N LYS A 92 -6.32 -0.75 6.49
CA LYS A 92 -7.64 -1.09 5.92
C LYS A 92 -7.91 -0.50 4.54
N ASP A 93 -7.29 0.64 4.21
CA ASP A 93 -7.47 1.33 2.93
C ASP A 93 -6.38 0.95 1.92
N LEU A 94 -5.19 0.62 2.43
CA LEU A 94 -4.06 0.17 1.62
C LEU A 94 -4.35 -1.20 0.99
N GLN A 95 -4.92 -2.12 1.77
CA GLN A 95 -5.37 -3.46 1.35
C GLN A 95 -4.34 -4.22 0.49
N SER A 96 -3.07 -4.11 0.86
CA SER A 96 -1.95 -4.67 0.11
C SER A 96 -0.87 -5.16 1.04
N GLU A 97 -0.44 -6.40 0.84
CA GLU A 97 0.71 -7.01 1.52
C GLU A 97 1.99 -6.19 1.26
N LEU A 98 2.31 -5.93 0.00
CA LEU A 98 3.45 -5.09 -0.38
C LEU A 98 3.36 -3.68 0.23
N GLY A 99 2.17 -3.08 0.25
CA GLY A 99 1.98 -1.78 0.90
C GLY A 99 2.25 -1.83 2.40
N SER A 100 1.83 -2.91 3.07
CA SER A 100 2.00 -3.10 4.51
C SER A 100 3.46 -3.34 4.87
N GLU A 101 4.17 -4.13 4.07
CA GLU A 101 5.62 -4.36 4.19
C GLU A 101 6.40 -3.05 4.04
N LEU A 102 6.12 -2.27 3.00
CA LEU A 102 6.76 -0.97 2.77
C LEU A 102 6.51 -0.02 3.95
N LYS A 103 5.28 -0.02 4.48
CA LYS A 103 4.92 0.83 5.63
C LYS A 103 5.71 0.46 6.88
N VAL A 104 5.89 -0.83 7.16
CA VAL A 104 6.73 -1.29 8.28
C VAL A 104 8.18 -0.87 8.07
N ALA A 105 8.73 -1.09 6.88
CA ALA A 105 10.10 -0.69 6.56
C ALA A 105 10.32 0.82 6.75
N MET A 106 9.44 1.65 6.18
CA MET A 106 9.51 3.12 6.32
C MET A 106 9.37 3.58 7.77
N LYS A 107 8.47 2.98 8.55
CA LYS A 107 8.32 3.31 9.98
C LYS A 107 9.56 2.95 10.79
N ASN A 108 10.23 1.85 10.49
CA ASN A 108 11.46 1.47 11.16
C ASN A 108 12.57 2.48 10.91
N VAL A 109 12.70 2.96 9.66
CA VAL A 109 13.66 4.02 9.30
C VAL A 109 13.32 5.34 9.97
N LEU A 110 12.04 5.72 10.03
CA LEU A 110 11.64 6.93 10.75
C LEU A 110 11.97 6.83 12.26
N LYS A 111 11.78 5.65 12.85
CA LYS A 111 12.13 5.39 14.25
C LYS A 111 13.64 5.49 14.49
N SER A 112 14.47 4.92 13.62
CA SER A 112 15.93 5.01 13.78
C SER A 112 16.42 6.45 13.67
N LYS A 113 15.92 7.20 12.68
CA LYS A 113 16.22 8.63 12.53
C LYS A 113 15.80 9.45 13.74
N ALA A 114 14.63 9.16 14.32
CA ALA A 114 14.20 9.84 15.54
C ALA A 114 15.12 9.56 16.73
N ILE A 115 15.60 8.32 16.89
CA ILE A 115 16.57 7.97 17.94
C ILE A 115 17.90 8.72 17.72
N GLU A 116 18.40 8.73 16.49
CA GLU A 116 19.64 9.44 16.13
C GLU A 116 19.55 10.94 16.46
N ILE A 117 18.40 11.57 16.18
CA ILE A 117 18.16 12.99 16.51
C ILE A 117 18.20 13.21 18.03
N LEU A 118 17.51 12.38 18.80
CA LEU A 118 17.48 12.48 20.26
C LEU A 118 18.88 12.31 20.88
N GLU A 119 19.69 11.40 20.33
CA GLU A 119 21.07 11.19 20.77
C GLU A 119 21.98 12.38 20.44
N GLN A 120 21.72 13.10 19.35
CA GLN A 120 22.45 14.32 18.99
C GLN A 120 22.10 15.47 19.92
N GLU A 121 20.81 15.65 20.22
CA GLU A 121 20.33 16.66 21.16
C GLU A 121 20.90 16.44 22.57
N ALA A 122 20.90 15.20 23.07
CA ALA A 122 21.46 14.87 24.38
C ALA A 122 22.97 15.13 24.50
N LYS A 123 23.73 15.02 23.38
CA LYS A 123 25.16 15.36 23.35
C LYS A 123 25.38 16.88 23.37
N GLN A 124 24.53 17.64 22.66
CA GLN A 124 24.59 19.11 22.63
C GLN A 124 24.29 19.74 23.99
N GLU A 125 23.48 19.11 24.84
CA GLU A 125 23.18 19.60 26.19
C GLU A 125 24.32 19.34 27.21
N GLN A 126 25.25 18.44 26.88
CA GLN A 126 26.38 18.09 27.75
C GLN A 126 27.65 18.89 27.46
N GLU A 127 27.69 19.61 26.33
CA GLU A 127 28.75 20.53 25.90
C GLU A 127 28.45 21.97 26.32
#